data_AF-A0A660V4J1-F1
#
_entry.id   AF-A0A660V4J1-F1
#
_cell.length_a   1.000
_cell.length_b   1.000
_cell.length_c   1.000
_cell.angle_alpha   90.00
_cell.angle_beta   90.00
_cell.angle_gamma   90.00
#
_symmetry.space_group_name_H-M   'P 1'
#
loop_
_entity.id
_entity.type
_entity.pdbx_description
1 polymer ?
#
loop_
_entity_poly.entity_id
_entity_poly.type
_entity_poly.pdbx_seq_one_letter_code
_entity_poly.pdbx_strand_id
1 'polypeptide(L)'
;MTTLQIISENLNDAAYAITDNFCYGCYKVVDGDNCPTCGSDDFMRHLSGVGVEYGTEWVIEHLIETKLEPIDGEELFEELLDECCPEITVGCCTFSPSQVMKELDPVC
;
A
#
# COMPACT_ATOMS: atom_id res chain seq x y z
N MET A 1 16.81 -5.86 -11.37
CA MET A 1 15.86 -5.69 -10.26
C MET A 1 14.55 -6.35 -10.64
N THR A 2 13.88 -6.98 -9.68
CA THR A 2 12.52 -7.51 -9.85
C THR A 2 11.49 -6.38 -9.73
N THR A 3 10.26 -6.60 -10.19
CA THR A 3 9.16 -5.64 -10.03
C THR A 3 8.92 -5.24 -8.57
N LEU A 4 8.99 -6.21 -7.65
CA LEU A 4 8.83 -5.95 -6.22
C LEU A 4 9.95 -5.08 -5.65
N GLN A 5 11.19 -5.23 -6.13
CA GLN A 5 12.30 -4.37 -5.72
C GLN A 5 12.07 -2.92 -6.16
N ILE A 6 11.59 -2.72 -7.40
CA ILE A 6 11.27 -1.38 -7.93
C ILE A 6 10.15 -0.72 -7.12
N ILE A 7 9.08 -1.47 -6.80
CA ILE A 7 7.97 -0.95 -5.99
C ILE A 7 8.47 -0.55 -4.60
N SER A 8 9.28 -1.39 -3.97
CA SER A 8 9.85 -1.10 -2.65
C SER A 8 10.73 0.17 -2.68
N GLU A 9 11.58 0.34 -3.69
CA GLU A 9 12.40 1.55 -3.85
C GLU A 9 11.53 2.80 -4.03
N ASN A 10 10.51 2.75 -4.89
CA ASN A 10 9.60 3.87 -5.09
C ASN A 10 8.83 4.24 -3.82
N LEU A 11 8.43 3.25 -3.01
CA LEU A 11 7.75 3.48 -1.74
C LEU A 11 8.69 4.14 -0.73
N ASN A 12 9.97 3.74 -0.70
CA ASN A 12 10.98 4.37 0.13
C ASN A 12 11.21 5.83 -0.28
N ASP A 13 11.38 6.11 -1.58
CA ASP A 13 11.56 7.46 -2.09
C ASP A 13 10.34 8.35 -1.76
N ALA A 14 9.13 7.80 -1.91
CA ALA A 14 7.91 8.50 -1.52
C ALA A 14 7.86 8.80 -0.02
N ALA A 15 8.24 7.82 0.83
CA ALA A 15 8.30 8.01 2.28
C ALA A 15 9.31 9.10 2.68
N TYR A 16 10.49 9.13 2.05
CA TYR A 16 11.46 10.21 2.25
C TYR A 16 10.95 11.57 1.79
N ALA A 17 10.22 11.62 0.67
CA ALA A 17 9.72 12.88 0.11
C ALA A 17 8.61 13.52 0.96
N ILE A 18 7.79 12.73 1.67
CA ILE A 18 6.66 13.26 2.44
C ILE A 18 6.97 13.55 3.91
N THR A 19 8.11 13.06 4.41
CA THR A 19 8.51 13.23 5.80
C THR A 19 9.56 14.32 5.93
N ASP A 20 9.66 14.90 7.12
CA ASP A 20 10.71 15.85 7.44
C ASP A 20 11.86 15.16 8.18
N ASN A 21 13.05 15.77 8.13
CA ASN A 21 14.17 15.33 8.96
C ASN A 21 13.91 15.75 10.41
N PHE A 22 14.09 14.83 11.35
CA PHE A 22 13.97 15.10 12.78
C PHE A 22 15.27 14.79 13.51
N CYS A 23 15.84 15.82 14.13
CA CYS A 23 17.02 15.67 14.95
C CYS A 23 16.62 15.22 16.35
N TYR A 24 16.89 13.95 16.68
CA TYR A 24 16.61 13.40 18.01
C TYR A 24 17.38 14.14 19.11
N GLY A 25 18.66 14.46 18.88
CA GLY A 25 19.51 15.14 19.88
C GLY A 25 19.06 16.56 20.23
N CYS A 26 18.45 17.28 19.29
CA CYS A 26 17.90 18.62 19.53
C CYS A 26 16.37 18.64 19.66
N TYR A 27 15.73 17.47 19.56
CA TYR A 27 14.29 17.26 19.61
C TYR A 27 13.49 18.26 18.76
N LYS A 28 13.86 18.39 17.49
CA LYS A 28 13.23 19.32 16.56
C LYS A 28 13.28 18.81 15.12
N VAL A 29 12.31 19.26 14.33
CA VAL A 29 12.35 19.17 12.86
C VAL A 29 13.47 20.08 12.35
N VAL A 30 14.21 19.58 11.36
CA VAL A 30 15.37 20.23 10.77
C VAL A 30 15.20 20.26 9.26
N ASP A 31 15.53 21.40 8.65
CA ASP A 31 15.67 21.51 7.20
C ASP A 31 17.15 21.44 6.82
N GLY A 32 17.48 20.60 5.84
CA GLY A 32 18.84 20.42 5.30
C GLY A 32 19.56 19.15 5.78
N ASP A 33 20.84 19.05 5.42
CA ASP A 33 21.66 17.84 5.59
C ASP A 33 22.24 17.69 7.01
N ASN A 34 22.31 18.77 7.79
CA ASN A 34 22.85 18.77 9.15
C ASN A 34 22.03 19.65 10.09
N CYS A 35 21.93 19.24 11.35
CA CYS A 35 21.25 20.01 12.38
C CYS A 35 22.04 21.29 12.64
N PRO A 36 21.42 22.49 12.53
CA PRO A 36 22.13 23.75 12.73
C PRO A 36 22.56 23.98 14.18
N THR A 37 22.12 23.13 15.12
CA THR A 37 22.43 23.26 16.54
C THR A 37 23.50 22.26 17.02
N CYS A 38 23.34 20.97 16.73
CA CYS A 38 24.30 19.95 17.16
C CYS A 38 25.22 19.46 16.02
N GLY A 39 24.99 19.85 14.77
CA GLY A 39 25.75 19.41 13.61
C GLY A 39 25.48 17.97 13.15
N SER A 40 24.59 17.24 13.83
CA SER A 40 24.26 15.85 13.48
C SER A 40 23.56 15.77 12.12
N ASP A 41 23.95 14.77 11.33
CA ASP A 41 23.33 14.30 10.08
C ASP A 41 22.45 13.05 10.26
N ASP A 42 22.43 12.49 11.47
CA ASP A 42 21.63 11.30 11.79
C ASP A 42 20.22 11.72 12.21
N PHE A 43 19.29 11.66 11.25
CA PHE A 43 17.91 12.08 11.44
C PHE A 43 16.93 10.92 11.45
N MET A 44 15.97 11.01 12.38
CA MET A 44 14.73 10.27 12.29
C MET A 44 13.83 10.89 11.22
N ARG A 45 12.84 10.15 10.75
CA ARG A 45 11.76 10.67 9.90
C ARG A 45 10.65 11.19 10.78
N HIS A 46 10.10 12.36 10.44
CA HIS A 46 8.92 12.92 11.09
C HIS A 46 7.77 13.02 10.09
N LEU A 47 6.60 12.51 10.49
CA LEU A 47 5.36 12.71 9.77
C LEU A 47 4.35 13.37 10.71
N SER A 48 3.98 14.61 10.39
CA SER A 48 3.12 15.43 11.24
C SER A 48 1.78 14.73 11.52
N GLY A 49 1.47 14.55 12.81
CA GLY A 49 0.24 13.90 13.27
C GLY A 49 0.27 12.37 13.29
N VAL A 50 1.36 11.75 12.83
CA VAL A 50 1.53 10.28 12.84
C VAL A 50 2.62 9.88 13.82
N GLY A 51 3.84 10.39 13.68
CA GLY A 51 4.94 9.98 14.55
C GLY A 51 6.32 10.44 14.12
N VAL A 52 7.32 10.00 14.90
CA VAL A 52 8.75 10.20 14.66
C VAL A 52 9.49 8.91 14.94
N GLU A 53 10.15 8.34 13.94
CA GLU A 53 10.93 7.11 14.09
C GLU A 53 12.04 6.99 13.04
N TYR A 54 13.02 6.12 13.29
CA TYR A 54 14.07 5.81 12.34
C TYR A 54 13.55 4.94 11.18
N GLY A 55 14.11 5.18 9.99
CA GLY A 55 13.70 4.47 8.79
C GLY A 55 12.35 4.94 8.23
N THR A 56 11.94 4.29 7.14
CA THR A 56 10.78 4.63 6.32
C THR A 56 9.69 3.56 6.37
N GLU A 57 9.95 2.41 6.97
CA GLU A 57 9.05 1.25 6.99
C GLU A 57 7.67 1.61 7.58
N TRP A 58 7.66 2.25 8.76
CA TRP A 58 6.43 2.69 9.43
C TRP A 58 5.64 3.74 8.61
N VAL A 59 6.34 4.57 7.83
CA VAL A 59 5.71 5.55 6.92
C VAL A 59 5.05 4.82 5.75
N ILE A 60 5.73 3.82 5.20
CA ILE A 60 5.22 3.01 4.09
C ILE A 60 3.99 2.23 4.53
N GLU A 61 4.03 1.58 5.71
CA GLU A 61 2.87 0.91 6.30
C GLU A 61 1.69 1.86 6.44
N HIS A 62 1.91 3.05 7.03
CA HIS A 62 0.87 4.06 7.16
C HIS A 62 0.29 4.50 5.80
N LEU A 63 1.13 4.66 4.77
CA LEU A 63 0.68 5.01 3.42
C LEU A 63 -0.17 3.92 2.79
N ILE A 64 0.21 2.66 2.97
CA ILE A 64 -0.55 1.51 2.44
C ILE A 64 -1.91 1.44 3.13
N GLU A 65 -1.95 1.55 4.45
CA GLU A 65 -3.21 1.49 5.19
C GLU A 65 -4.16 2.66 4.90
N THR A 66 -3.63 3.86 4.66
CA THR A 66 -4.46 5.07 4.52
C THR A 66 -4.82 5.42 3.09
N LYS A 67 -4.01 5.03 2.10
CA LYS A 67 -4.19 5.45 0.70
C LYS A 67 -4.53 4.31 -0.25
N LEU A 68 -4.36 3.06 0.16
CA LEU A 68 -4.68 1.90 -0.67
C LEU A 68 -5.86 1.16 -0.07
N GLU A 69 -6.71 0.67 -0.97
CA GLU A 69 -7.75 -0.28 -0.62
C GLU A 69 -7.17 -1.68 -0.80
N PRO A 70 -7.34 -2.59 0.18
CA PRO A 70 -6.92 -3.97 0.02
C PRO A 70 -7.68 -4.59 -1.15
N ILE A 71 -6.99 -5.41 -1.93
CA ILE A 71 -7.61 -6.15 -3.02
C ILE A 71 -8.62 -7.13 -2.41
N ASP A 72 -9.87 -7.05 -2.86
CA ASP A 72 -10.87 -8.07 -2.55
C ASP A 72 -10.58 -9.30 -3.41
N GLY A 73 -10.08 -10.35 -2.76
CA GLY A 73 -9.71 -11.59 -3.44
C GLY A 73 -10.92 -12.38 -3.95
N GLU A 74 -12.10 -12.19 -3.35
CA GLU A 74 -13.33 -12.84 -3.79
C GLU A 74 -13.83 -12.16 -5.07
N GLU A 75 -13.89 -10.82 -5.07
CA GLU A 75 -14.27 -10.03 -6.24
C GLU A 75 -13.32 -10.31 -7.43
N LEU A 76 -12.00 -10.29 -7.19
CA LEU A 76 -11.02 -10.59 -8.25
C LEU A 76 -11.21 -12.00 -8.81
N PHE A 77 -11.56 -12.97 -7.98
CA PHE A 77 -11.82 -14.34 -8.42
C PHE A 77 -13.09 -14.43 -9.27
N GLU A 78 -14.14 -13.71 -8.90
CA GLU A 78 -15.39 -13.62 -9.68
C GLU A 78 -15.15 -12.97 -11.05
N GLU A 79 -14.43 -11.86 -11.09
CA GLU A 79 -14.05 -11.19 -12.34
C GLU A 79 -13.24 -12.14 -13.23
N LEU A 80 -12.24 -12.84 -12.68
CA LEU A 80 -11.45 -13.82 -13.42
C LEU A 80 -12.30 -14.98 -13.96
N LEU A 81 -13.27 -15.47 -13.19
CA LEU A 81 -14.19 -16.51 -13.63
C LEU A 81 -15.03 -16.04 -14.82
N ASP A 82 -15.58 -14.82 -14.73
CA ASP A 82 -16.42 -14.24 -15.78
C ASP A 82 -15.64 -13.89 -17.04
N GLU A 83 -14.35 -13.53 -16.92
CA GLU A 83 -13.48 -13.32 -18.08
C GLU A 83 -13.02 -14.63 -18.74
N CYS A 84 -12.71 -15.66 -17.95
CA CYS A 84 -12.15 -16.90 -18.46
C CYS A 84 -13.21 -17.87 -18.98
N CYS A 85 -14.43 -17.83 -18.43
CA CYS A 85 -15.49 -18.76 -18.76
C CYS A 85 -16.59 -18.08 -19.57
N PRO A 86 -17.12 -18.74 -20.62
CA PRO A 86 -18.23 -18.19 -21.37
C PRO A 86 -19.49 -18.11 -20.51
N GLU A 87 -20.32 -17.10 -20.77
CA GLU A 87 -21.63 -16.96 -20.11
C GLU A 87 -22.51 -18.20 -20.31
N ILE A 88 -23.25 -18.54 -19.26
CA ILE A 88 -24.09 -19.74 -19.24
C ILE A 88 -25.51 -19.34 -19.63
N THR A 89 -26.01 -19.89 -20.73
CA THR A 89 -27.39 -19.66 -21.17
C THR A 89 -28.27 -20.86 -20.85
N VAL A 90 -29.34 -20.65 -20.07
CA VAL A 90 -30.37 -21.66 -19.79
C VAL A 90 -31.73 -21.10 -20.21
N GLY A 91 -32.31 -21.68 -21.26
CA GLY A 91 -33.57 -21.18 -21.83
C GLY A 91 -33.42 -19.78 -22.41
N CYS A 92 -34.10 -18.79 -21.82
CA CYS A 92 -34.04 -17.38 -22.21
C CYS A 92 -33.23 -16.51 -21.23
N CYS A 93 -32.51 -17.13 -20.30
CA CYS A 93 -31.73 -16.45 -19.27
C CYS A 93 -30.24 -16.67 -19.52
N THR A 94 -29.46 -15.59 -19.35
CA THR A 94 -27.99 -15.60 -19.42
C THR A 94 -27.45 -15.25 -18.05
N PHE A 95 -26.50 -16.03 -17.56
CA PHE A 95 -25.90 -15.90 -16.24
C PHE A 95 -24.39 -15.80 -16.36
N SER A 96 -23.77 -15.05 -15.44
CA SER A 96 -22.32 -15.05 -15.33
C SER A 96 -21.83 -16.34 -14.66
N PRO A 97 -20.67 -16.89 -15.06
CA PRO A 97 -20.05 -18.03 -14.39
C PRO A 97 -19.91 -17.85 -12.87
N SER A 98 -19.52 -16.66 -12.40
CA SER A 98 -19.38 -16.30 -10.99
C SER A 98 -20.69 -16.46 -10.20
N GLN A 99 -21.81 -15.95 -10.75
CA GLN A 99 -23.14 -16.07 -10.15
C GLN A 99 -23.55 -17.53 -9.99
N VAL A 100 -23.34 -18.32 -11.04
CA VAL A 100 -23.69 -19.74 -11.03
C VAL A 100 -22.89 -20.50 -9.98
N MET A 101 -21.59 -20.22 -9.86
CA MET A 101 -20.74 -20.86 -8.86
C MET A 101 -21.13 -20.49 -7.44
N LYS A 102 -21.40 -19.20 -7.17
CA LYS A 102 -21.87 -18.75 -5.85
C LYS A 102 -23.20 -19.38 -5.42
N GLU A 103 -24.11 -19.59 -6.36
CA GLU A 103 -25.45 -20.12 -6.05
C GLU A 103 -25.49 -21.65 -5.99
N LEU A 104 -24.64 -22.35 -6.74
CA LEU A 104 -24.70 -23.81 -6.88
C LEU A 104 -23.63 -24.58 -6.12
N ASP A 105 -22.48 -23.97 -5.81
CA ASP A 105 -21.42 -24.63 -5.03
C ASP A 105 -21.67 -24.42 -3.53
N PRO A 106 -21.99 -25.49 -2.76
CA PRO A 106 -22.28 -25.38 -1.34
C PRO A 106 -21.05 -25.11 -0.46
N VAL A 107 -19.84 -25.04 -1.02
CA VAL A 107 -18.57 -24.84 -0.29
C VAL A 107 -17.83 -23.57 -0.76
N CYS A 108 -18.42 -22.78 -1.67
CA CYS A 108 -17.80 -21.55 -2.15
C CYS A 108 -17.58 -20.53 -1.02
#